data_AF-A0AAW6ZL54-F1
#
_entry.id   AF-A0AAW6ZL54-F1
#
_cell.length_a   1.000
_cell.length_b   1.000
_cell.length_c   1.000
_cell.angle_alpha   90.00
_cell.angle_beta   90.00
_cell.angle_gamma   90.00
#
_symmetry.space_group_name_H-M   'P 1'
#
loop_
_entity.id
_entity.type
_entity.pdbx_description
1 polymer ?
#
loop_
_entity_poly.entity_id
_entity_poly.type
_entity_poly.pdbx_seq_one_letter_code
_entity_poly.pdbx_strand_id
1 'polypeptide(L)'
;MNELKLARAGGVLGVLALTILALGLLIQIAGKHGALVALIPGGAGAVLVAVGAYLIALSRRPNPDLASAARLTRGAALVATAVVVVGVAATAIAGIGVMTTIILGLVGLQAPIGLRMTANFLAEGGRDR
;
A
#
# COMPACT_ATOMS: atom_id res chain seq x y z
N MET A 1 24.25 -6.70 -2.92
CA MET A 1 23.03 -7.37 -2.38
C MET A 1 21.91 -6.40 -2.00
N ASN A 2 22.18 -5.26 -1.37
CA ASN A 2 21.13 -4.36 -0.87
C ASN A 2 20.31 -3.68 -1.98
N GLU A 3 20.94 -3.37 -3.11
CA GLU A 3 20.28 -2.83 -4.30
C GLU A 3 19.21 -3.80 -4.83
N LEU A 4 19.56 -5.08 -4.97
CA LEU A 4 18.62 -6.12 -5.41
C LEU A 4 17.47 -6.33 -4.42
N LYS A 5 17.73 -6.25 -3.11
CA LYS A 5 16.69 -6.33 -2.06
C LYS A 5 15.69 -5.17 -2.16
N LEU A 6 16.16 -3.94 -2.35
CA LEU A 6 15.31 -2.75 -2.49
C LEU A 6 14.48 -2.78 -3.78
N ALA A 7 15.10 -3.14 -4.91
CA ALA A 7 14.40 -3.27 -6.18
C ALA A 7 13.29 -4.34 -6.12
N ARG A 8 13.58 -5.48 -5.48
CA ARG A 8 12.59 -6.55 -5.27
C ARG A 8 11.45 -6.12 -4.35
N ALA A 9 11.77 -5.44 -3.24
CA ALA A 9 10.76 -4.87 -2.34
C ALA A 9 9.85 -3.88 -3.07
N GLY A 10 10.43 -2.97 -3.86
CA GLY A 10 9.65 -2.02 -4.65
C GLY A 10 8.80 -2.69 -5.73
N GLY A 11 9.32 -3.73 -6.40
CA GLY A 11 8.57 -4.53 -7.36
C GLY A 11 7.36 -5.25 -6.73
N VAL A 12 7.53 -5.85 -5.55
CA VAL A 12 6.43 -6.51 -4.82
C VAL A 12 5.35 -5.52 -4.41
N LEU A 13 5.74 -4.34 -3.89
CA LEU A 13 4.78 -3.28 -3.57
C LEU A 13 4.02 -2.79 -4.81
N GLY A 14 4.69 -2.70 -5.96
CA GLY A 14 4.07 -2.33 -7.23
C GLY A 14 3.02 -3.35 -7.70
N VAL A 15 3.33 -4.65 -7.62
CA VAL A 15 2.36 -5.71 -7.94
C VAL A 15 1.16 -5.65 -7.00
N LEU A 16 1.40 -5.53 -5.69
CA LEU A 16 0.34 -5.41 -4.71
C LEU A 16 -0.57 -4.19 -4.98
N ALA A 17 0.03 -3.05 -5.37
CA ALA A 17 -0.71 -1.85 -5.72
C ALA A 17 -1.63 -2.08 -6.94
N LEU A 18 -1.12 -2.73 -7.98
CA LEU A 18 -1.90 -3.07 -9.17
C LEU A 18 -3.03 -4.05 -8.84
N THR A 19 -2.80 -5.03 -7.96
CA THR A 19 -3.85 -5.94 -7.50
C THR A 19 -4.95 -5.20 -6.75
N ILE A 20 -4.60 -4.33 -5.80
CA ILE A 20 -5.57 -3.53 -5.04
C ILE A 20 -6.36 -2.60 -5.97
N LEU A 21 -5.68 -1.95 -6.92
CA LEU A 21 -6.32 -1.09 -7.92
C LEU A 21 -7.31 -1.88 -8.78
N ALA A 22 -6.90 -3.04 -9.30
CA ALA A 22 -7.76 -3.89 -10.13
C ALA A 22 -9.00 -4.36 -9.36
N LEU A 23 -8.85 -4.81 -8.11
CA LEU A 23 -9.97 -5.19 -7.25
C LEU A 23 -10.90 -4.00 -6.97
N GLY A 24 -10.33 -2.81 -6.69
CA GLY A 24 -11.11 -1.60 -6.49
C GLY A 24 -11.92 -1.17 -7.71
N LEU A 25 -11.32 -1.28 -8.91
CA LEU A 25 -11.99 -1.00 -10.18
C LEU A 25 -13.10 -2.03 -10.46
N LEU A 26 -12.86 -3.31 -10.19
CA LEU A 26 -13.88 -4.35 -10.34
C LEU A 26 -15.07 -4.10 -9.41
N ILE A 27 -14.85 -3.68 -8.16
CA ILE A 27 -15.93 -3.33 -7.23
C ILE A 27 -16.71 -2.09 -7.71
N GLN A 28 -16.03 -1.09 -8.28
CA GLN A 28 -16.69 0.08 -8.87
C GLN A 28 -17.54 -0.27 -10.10
N ILE A 29 -17.07 -1.18 -10.95
CA ILE A 29 -17.81 -1.61 -12.14
C ILE A 29 -18.98 -2.52 -11.76
N ALA A 30 -18.78 -3.40 -10.77
CA ALA A 30 -19.79 -4.36 -10.33
C ALA A 30 -20.91 -3.73 -9.46
N GLY A 31 -20.66 -2.57 -8.85
CA GLY A 31 -21.64 -1.85 -8.03
C GLY A 31 -22.07 -0.52 -8.65
N LYS A 32 -23.29 -0.04 -8.34
CA LYS A 32 -23.69 1.36 -8.62
C LYS A 32 -23.09 2.34 -7.60
N HIS A 33 -21.86 2.11 -7.16
CA HIS A 33 -21.27 2.87 -6.06
C HIS A 33 -20.43 4.03 -6.62
N GLY A 34 -20.72 5.25 -6.16
CA GLY A 34 -20.08 6.48 -6.66
C GLY A 34 -18.60 6.60 -6.32
N ALA A 35 -17.97 7.69 -6.79
CA ALA A 35 -16.53 7.96 -6.69
C ALA A 35 -15.92 7.84 -5.27
N LEU A 36 -16.73 7.94 -4.21
CA LEU A 36 -16.32 7.71 -2.83
C LEU A 36 -15.77 6.31 -2.57
N VAL A 37 -16.25 5.28 -3.30
CA VAL A 37 -15.76 3.89 -3.16
C VAL A 37 -14.39 3.69 -3.79
N ALA A 38 -14.05 4.50 -4.80
CA ALA A 38 -12.73 4.47 -5.44
C ALA A 38 -11.60 4.89 -4.49
N LEU A 39 -11.90 5.74 -3.50
CA LEU A 39 -10.92 6.38 -2.64
C LEU A 39 -10.15 5.38 -1.75
N ILE A 40 -10.79 4.29 -1.31
CA ILE A 40 -10.16 3.31 -0.41
C ILE A 40 -9.04 2.53 -1.13
N PRO A 41 -9.33 1.70 -2.15
CA PRO A 41 -8.29 0.96 -2.86
C PRO A 41 -7.40 1.89 -3.70
N GLY A 42 -7.95 2.96 -4.27
CA GLY A 42 -7.18 3.92 -5.06
C GLY A 42 -6.15 4.69 -4.23
N GLY A 43 -6.55 5.23 -3.08
CA GLY A 43 -5.66 5.96 -2.18
C GLY A 43 -4.61 5.05 -1.55
N ALA A 44 -5.01 3.86 -1.07
CA ALA A 44 -4.09 2.87 -0.52
C ALA A 44 -3.08 2.36 -1.57
N GLY A 45 -3.54 2.12 -2.80
CA GLY A 45 -2.70 1.73 -3.94
C GLY A 45 -1.71 2.82 -4.34
N ALA A 46 -2.13 4.09 -4.36
CA ALA A 46 -1.23 5.21 -4.67
C ALA A 46 -0.05 5.30 -3.69
N VAL A 47 -0.29 5.07 -2.39
CA VAL A 47 0.79 5.01 -1.38
C VAL A 47 1.77 3.89 -1.70
N LEU A 48 1.29 2.69 -2.08
CA LEU A 48 2.17 1.58 -2.46
C LEU A 48 3.00 1.89 -3.70
N VAL A 49 2.41 2.49 -4.74
CA VAL A 49 3.13 2.87 -5.96
C VAL A 49 4.24 3.87 -5.63
N ALA A 50 3.92 4.91 -4.85
CA ALA A 50 4.89 5.93 -4.46
C ALA A 50 6.05 5.33 -3.65
N VAL A 51 5.76 4.48 -2.68
CA VAL A 51 6.80 3.81 -1.88
C VAL A 51 7.62 2.84 -2.73
N GLY A 52 6.96 2.03 -3.57
CA GLY A 52 7.65 1.09 -4.46
C GLY A 52 8.60 1.78 -5.42
N ALA A 53 8.15 2.86 -6.07
CA ALA A 53 8.96 3.70 -6.92
C ALA A 53 10.14 4.33 -6.16
N TYR A 54 9.90 4.82 -4.95
CA TYR A 54 10.97 5.34 -4.08
C TYR A 54 12.03 4.28 -3.77
N LEU A 55 11.64 3.05 -3.41
CA LEU A 55 12.60 1.97 -3.12
C LEU A 55 13.43 1.57 -4.35
N ILE A 56 12.80 1.52 -5.54
CA ILE A 56 13.49 1.26 -6.81
C ILE A 56 14.46 2.40 -7.16
N ALA A 57 14.08 3.66 -6.93
CA ALA A 57 14.98 4.79 -7.14
C ALA A 57 16.15 4.77 -6.15
N LEU A 58 15.88 4.44 -4.89
CA LEU A 58 16.89 4.34 -3.84
C LEU A 58 17.89 3.22 -4.13
N SER A 59 17.45 2.10 -4.72
CA SER A 59 18.30 0.97 -5.07
C SER A 59 19.38 1.30 -6.10
N ARG A 60 19.25 2.42 -6.83
CA ARG A 60 20.23 2.88 -7.82
C ARG A 60 21.31 3.78 -7.23
N ARG A 61 21.23 4.11 -5.95
CA ARG A 61 22.23 4.96 -5.28
C ARG A 61 23.41 4.10 -4.81
N PRO A 62 24.65 4.62 -4.88
CA PRO A 62 25.87 3.86 -4.53
C PRO A 62 25.95 3.42 -3.06
N ASN A 63 25.20 4.06 -2.15
CA ASN A 63 25.07 3.64 -0.75
C ASN A 63 23.62 3.81 -0.28
N PRO A 64 22.75 2.80 -0.49
CA PRO A 64 21.35 2.90 -0.11
C PRO A 64 21.17 2.73 1.41
N ASP A 65 20.55 3.73 2.05
CA ASP A 65 20.20 3.70 3.47
C ASP A 65 18.91 2.91 3.72
N LEU A 66 19.08 1.63 4.08
CA LEU A 66 17.98 0.72 4.40
C LEU A 66 17.22 1.13 5.67
N ALA A 67 17.88 1.74 6.65
CA ALA A 67 17.25 2.11 7.91
C ALA A 67 16.25 3.25 7.69
N SER A 68 16.63 4.26 6.91
CA SER A 68 15.72 5.34 6.51
C SER A 68 14.60 4.82 5.60
N ALA A 69 14.90 3.91 4.67
CA ALA A 69 13.87 3.29 3.82
C ALA A 69 12.82 2.52 4.64
N ALA A 70 13.26 1.75 5.65
CA ALA A 70 12.38 1.01 6.54
C ALA A 70 11.50 1.97 7.38
N ARG A 71 12.07 3.06 7.90
CA ARG A 71 11.31 4.10 8.63
C ARG A 71 10.25 4.76 7.75
N LEU A 72 10.62 5.16 6.53
CA LEU A 72 9.68 5.77 5.58
C LEU A 72 8.55 4.81 5.21
N THR A 73 8.89 3.54 4.97
CA THR A 73 7.90 2.49 4.66
C THR A 73 6.92 2.27 5.83
N ARG A 74 7.39 2.31 7.09
CA ARG A 74 6.50 2.27 8.27
C ARG A 74 5.59 3.50 8.35
N GLY A 75 6.12 4.69 8.08
CA GLY A 75 5.32 5.92 8.02
C GLY A 75 4.23 5.82 6.96
N ALA A 76 4.58 5.32 5.76
CA ALA A 76 3.63 5.08 4.69
C ALA A 76 2.56 4.04 5.07
N ALA A 77 2.90 3.01 5.85
CA ALA A 77 1.92 2.05 6.36
C ALA A 77 0.87 2.70 7.28
N LEU A 78 1.27 3.71 8.07
CA LEU A 78 0.33 4.49 8.89
C LEU A 78 -0.60 5.34 8.02
N VAL A 79 -0.05 6.00 6.99
CA VAL A 79 -0.84 6.79 6.04
C VAL A 79 -1.83 5.91 5.30
N ALA A 80 -1.40 4.75 4.79
CA ALA A 80 -2.28 3.79 4.13
C ALA A 80 -3.39 3.30 5.06
N THR A 81 -3.06 3.00 6.33
CA THR A 81 -4.06 2.63 7.34
C THR A 81 -5.09 3.76 7.53
N ALA A 82 -4.65 5.01 7.65
CA ALA A 82 -5.54 6.15 7.83
C ALA A 82 -6.49 6.33 6.64
N VAL A 83 -5.98 6.22 5.41
CA VAL A 83 -6.81 6.26 4.18
C VAL A 83 -7.88 5.18 4.19
N VAL A 84 -7.52 3.96 4.56
CA VAL A 84 -8.46 2.83 4.63
C VAL A 84 -9.51 3.06 5.72
N VAL A 85 -9.11 3.44 6.93
CA VAL A 85 -10.03 3.68 8.05
C VAL A 85 -11.02 4.81 7.73
N VAL A 86 -10.51 5.95 7.24
CA VAL A 86 -11.34 7.10 6.87
C VAL A 86 -12.29 6.74 5.73
N GLY A 87 -11.79 6.05 4.71
CA GLY A 87 -12.63 5.64 3.59
C GLY A 87 -13.71 4.64 3.99
N VAL A 88 -13.38 3.62 4.81
CA VAL A 88 -14.38 2.65 5.33
C VAL A 88 -15.45 3.36 6.17
N ALA A 89 -15.04 4.28 7.05
CA ALA A 89 -15.97 5.09 7.83
C ALA A 89 -16.88 5.94 6.93
N ALA A 90 -16.33 6.58 5.90
CA ALA A 90 -17.10 7.35 4.93
C ALA A 90 -18.11 6.47 4.17
N THR A 91 -17.73 5.25 3.77
CA THR A 91 -18.65 4.31 3.10
C THR A 91 -19.77 3.82 4.02
N ALA A 92 -19.50 3.65 5.32
CA ALA A 92 -20.51 3.29 6.30
C ALA A 92 -21.53 4.43 6.50
N ILE A 93 -21.07 5.68 6.59
CA ILE A 93 -21.95 6.86 6.71
C ILE A 93 -22.79 7.06 5.45
N ALA A 94 -22.23 6.80 4.27
CA ALA A 94 -22.94 6.89 2.99
C ALA A 94 -23.98 5.79 2.76
N GLY A 95 -24.19 4.87 3.71
CA GLY A 95 -25.18 3.80 3.62
C GLY A 95 -24.84 2.74 2.57
N ILE A 96 -23.56 2.61 2.21
CA ILE A 96 -23.11 1.56 1.29
C ILE A 96 -23.23 0.22 2.00
N GLY A 97 -23.82 -0.76 1.32
CA GLY A 97 -24.13 -2.08 1.87
C GLY A 97 -22.97 -2.67 2.68
N VAL A 98 -23.30 -3.24 3.85
CA VAL A 98 -22.32 -3.72 4.84
C VAL A 98 -21.28 -4.66 4.20
N MET A 99 -21.73 -5.56 3.32
CA MET A 99 -20.85 -6.51 2.64
C MET A 99 -19.83 -5.81 1.73
N THR A 100 -20.25 -4.80 0.96
CA THR A 100 -19.36 -4.00 0.11
C THR A 100 -18.33 -3.25 0.94
N THR A 101 -18.76 -2.64 2.04
CA THR A 101 -17.89 -1.89 2.97
C THR A 101 -16.83 -2.81 3.60
N ILE A 102 -17.20 -4.02 4.00
CA ILE A 102 -16.27 -5.03 4.52
C ILE A 102 -15.24 -5.41 3.44
N ILE A 103 -15.69 -5.72 2.22
CA ILE A 103 -14.78 -6.10 1.12
C ILE A 103 -13.79 -4.97 0.83
N LEU A 104 -14.27 -3.72 0.75
CA LEU A 104 -13.40 -2.55 0.52
C LEU A 104 -12.38 -2.36 1.64
N GLY A 105 -12.79 -2.53 2.89
CA GLY A 105 -11.88 -2.50 4.04
C GLY A 105 -10.82 -3.59 3.96
N LEU A 106 -11.21 -4.83 3.65
CA LEU A 106 -10.29 -5.96 3.53
C LEU A 106 -9.29 -5.78 2.38
N VAL A 107 -9.74 -5.30 1.21
CA VAL A 107 -8.88 -5.02 0.06
C VAL A 107 -7.94 -3.86 0.38
N GLY A 108 -8.46 -2.76 0.95
CA GLY A 108 -7.66 -1.60 1.34
C GLY A 108 -6.58 -1.95 2.37
N LEU A 109 -6.88 -2.81 3.34
CA LEU A 109 -5.94 -3.27 4.38
C LEU A 109 -4.72 -4.01 3.84
N GLN A 110 -4.76 -4.51 2.60
CA GLN A 110 -3.60 -5.17 1.99
C GLN A 110 -2.40 -4.23 1.86
N ALA A 111 -2.64 -2.94 1.57
CA ALA A 111 -1.57 -1.95 1.43
C ALA A 111 -0.77 -1.72 2.73
N PRO A 112 -1.39 -1.37 3.88
CA PRO A 112 -0.65 -1.20 5.12
C PRO A 112 0.02 -2.49 5.60
N ILE A 113 -0.59 -3.66 5.36
CA ILE A 113 0.03 -4.96 5.68
C ILE A 113 1.30 -5.16 4.83
N GLY A 114 1.20 -4.98 3.51
CA GLY A 114 2.34 -5.10 2.60
C GLY A 114 3.47 -4.15 2.94
N LEU A 115 3.16 -2.89 3.25
CA LEU A 115 4.15 -1.89 3.68
C LEU A 115 4.83 -2.29 5.00
N ARG A 116 4.09 -2.77 6.00
CA ARG A 116 4.70 -3.26 7.25
C ARG A 116 5.64 -4.44 7.01
N MET A 117 5.22 -5.42 6.21
CA MET A 117 6.06 -6.56 5.86
C MET A 117 7.33 -6.11 5.14
N THR A 118 7.21 -5.21 4.16
CA THR A 118 8.37 -4.65 3.45
C THR A 118 9.30 -3.89 4.41
N ALA A 119 8.76 -3.09 5.32
CA ALA A 119 9.59 -2.37 6.29
C ALA A 119 10.39 -3.31 7.21
N ASN A 120 9.79 -4.41 7.65
CA ASN A 120 10.47 -5.41 8.47
C ASN A 120 11.57 -6.13 7.68
N PHE A 121 11.28 -6.53 6.44
CA PHE A 121 12.26 -7.11 5.52
C PHE A 121 13.48 -6.20 5.29
N LEU A 122 13.24 -4.88 5.13
CA LEU A 122 14.32 -3.90 4.97
C LEU A 122 15.13 -3.71 6.26
N ALA A 123 14.47 -3.77 7.42
CA ALA A 123 15.14 -3.64 8.72
C ALA A 123 16.04 -4.84 9.05
N GLU A 124 15.61 -6.06 8.71
CA GLU A 124 16.44 -7.27 8.83
C GLU A 124 17.66 -7.20 7.92
N GLY A 125 17.48 -6.78 6.66
CA GLY A 125 18.61 -6.61 5.73
C GLY A 125 19.63 -5.53 6.12
N GLY A 126 19.30 -4.65 7.08
CA GLY A 126 20.21 -3.67 7.65
C GLY A 126 20.95 -4.14 8.91
N ARG A 127 20.54 -5.25 9.53
CA ARG A 127 21.15 -5.83 10.75
C ARG A 127 22.35 -6.74 10.47
N ASP A 128 22.42 -7.31 9.27
CA ASP A 128 23.52 -8.19 8.83
C ASP A 128 24.77 -7.39 8.35
N ARG A 129 24.90 -6.13 8.77
CA ARG A 129 26.02 -5.22 8.47
C ARG A 129 26.60 -4.69 9.77
#